data_AF-A0A3A0A0B4-F1
#
_entry.id   AF-A0A3A0A0B4-F1
#
_cell.length_a   1.000
_cell.length_b   1.000
_cell.length_c   1.000
_cell.angle_alpha   90.00
_cell.angle_beta   90.00
_cell.angle_gamma   90.00
#
_symmetry.space_group_name_H-M   'P 1'
#
loop_
_entity.id
_entity.type
_entity.pdbx_description
1 polymer ?
#
loop_
_entity_poly.entity_id
_entity_poly.type
_entity_poly.pdbx_seq_one_letter_code
_entity_poly.pdbx_strand_id
1 'polypeptide(L)'
;YFYFKDTLGTPDVLFTENDTNTERLYGQPNASPYVKDAFHNYIVRGQKDVVNPAQRGTKAAPHYSLEIGGGESTRIRLRLTDAKLAEPFGAEFDAVFDARKSEVDEFYATVIPATLTDDENDRR
;
A
#
# COMPACT_ATOMS: atom_id res chain seq x y z
N TYR A 1 -12.86 -3.08 8.21
CA TYR A 1 -12.28 -4.38 7.81
C TYR A 1 -11.27 -4.18 6.70
N PHE A 2 -10.08 -4.74 6.86
CA PHE A 2 -9.06 -4.74 5.82
C PHE A 2 -8.79 -6.17 5.39
N TYR A 3 -9.12 -6.48 4.13
CA TYR A 3 -8.92 -7.76 3.50
C TYR A 3 -7.69 -7.69 2.61
N PHE A 4 -6.74 -8.58 2.87
CA PHE A 4 -5.43 -8.59 2.20
C PHE A 4 -4.87 -10.03 2.08
N LYS A 5 -5.65 -11.03 2.49
CA LYS A 5 -5.29 -12.44 2.36
C LYS A 5 -5.81 -12.96 1.03
N ASP A 6 -4.91 -13.47 0.21
CA ASP A 6 -5.23 -14.13 -1.06
C ASP A 6 -4.45 -15.46 -1.14
N THR A 7 -4.45 -16.10 -2.30
CA THR A 7 -3.72 -17.34 -2.61
C THR A 7 -2.22 -17.30 -2.30
N LEU A 8 -1.62 -16.11 -2.20
CA LEU A 8 -0.20 -15.91 -1.88
C LEU A 8 0.15 -16.07 -0.38
N GLY A 9 -0.85 -16.27 0.49
CA GLY A 9 -0.66 -16.45 1.93
C GLY A 9 -1.10 -15.26 2.78
N THR A 10 -0.82 -15.33 4.08
CA THR A 10 -1.14 -14.25 5.04
C THR A 10 0.14 -13.47 5.32
N PRO A 11 0.27 -12.21 4.88
CA PRO A 11 1.43 -11.38 5.18
C PRO A 11 1.43 -10.96 6.66
N ASP A 12 2.62 -10.65 7.17
CA ASP A 12 2.74 -9.91 8.43
C ASP A 12 2.16 -8.51 8.25
N VAL A 13 1.46 -8.00 9.27
CA VAL A 13 0.93 -6.65 9.26
C VAL A 13 1.74 -5.77 10.21
N LEU A 14 2.37 -4.76 9.63
CA LEU A 14 3.13 -3.74 10.34
C LEU A 14 2.21 -2.59 10.71
N PHE A 15 2.44 -2.00 11.89
CA PHE A 15 1.68 -0.85 12.37
C PHE A 15 2.60 0.28 12.81
N THR A 16 2.16 1.52 12.65
CA THR A 16 2.84 2.72 13.14
C THR A 16 1.85 3.88 13.29
N GLU A 17 2.29 5.00 13.82
CA GLU A 17 1.51 6.24 13.82
C GLU A 17 1.83 7.15 12.65
N ASN A 18 0.88 8.04 12.31
CA ASN A 18 1.10 9.13 11.35
C ASN A 18 1.87 10.32 11.95
N ASP A 19 2.55 10.11 13.06
CA ASP A 19 3.27 11.15 13.78
C ASP A 19 4.51 11.61 13.01
N THR A 20 4.80 12.90 13.13
CA THR A 20 5.96 13.54 12.49
C THR A 20 7.24 13.09 13.18
N ASN A 21 8.24 12.70 12.38
CA ASN A 21 9.57 12.34 12.87
C ASN A 21 10.36 13.60 13.27
N THR A 22 10.18 14.05 14.52
CA THR A 22 10.81 15.26 15.05
C THR A 22 12.31 15.10 15.24
N GLU A 23 12.78 13.87 15.49
CA GLU A 23 14.22 13.60 15.63
C GLU A 23 14.96 13.89 14.34
N ARG A 24 14.42 13.38 13.23
CA ARG A 24 15.01 13.57 11.91
C ARG A 24 14.85 14.99 11.39
N LEU A 25 13.69 15.61 11.60
CA LEU A 25 13.37 16.92 11.01
C LEU A 25 13.90 18.10 11.84
N TYR A 26 13.95 17.96 13.16
CA TYR A 26 14.21 19.07 14.08
C TYR A 26 15.28 18.76 15.14
N GLY A 27 15.85 17.56 15.16
CA GLY A 27 16.81 17.14 16.18
C GLY A 27 16.21 17.02 17.59
N GLN A 28 14.88 16.93 17.70
CA GLN A 28 14.14 16.83 18.96
C GLN A 28 13.63 15.41 19.18
N PRO A 29 13.71 14.83 20.40
CA PRO A 29 13.24 13.48 20.67
C PRO A 29 11.81 13.23 20.18
N ASN A 30 11.56 12.05 19.63
CA ASN A 30 10.22 11.66 19.21
C ASN A 30 9.37 11.36 20.45
N ALA A 31 8.08 11.69 20.42
CA ALA A 31 7.15 11.33 21.51
C ALA A 31 6.95 9.81 21.64
N SER A 32 7.16 9.08 20.54
CA SER A 32 7.08 7.63 20.40
C SER A 32 8.08 7.19 19.33
N PRO A 33 8.68 6.00 19.44
CA PRO A 33 9.52 5.44 18.37
C PRO A 33 8.73 5.13 17.09
N TYR A 34 7.40 5.04 17.15
CA TYR A 34 6.53 4.62 16.04
C TYR A 34 6.02 5.82 15.23
N VAL A 35 6.89 6.40 14.41
CA VAL A 35 6.56 7.57 13.57
C VAL A 35 6.30 7.19 12.11
N LYS A 36 5.90 8.16 11.27
CA LYS A 36 5.51 7.93 9.87
C LYS A 36 6.58 7.27 8.99
N ASP A 37 7.85 7.36 9.39
CA ASP A 37 8.99 6.78 8.67
C ASP A 37 9.21 5.28 8.98
N ALA A 38 8.44 4.69 9.91
CA ALA A 38 8.65 3.34 10.42
C ALA A 38 8.69 2.26 9.33
N PHE A 39 7.78 2.27 8.36
CA PHE A 39 7.77 1.25 7.29
C PHE A 39 9.03 1.31 6.43
N HIS A 40 9.51 2.51 6.12
CA HIS A 40 10.77 2.69 5.39
C HIS A 40 11.95 2.15 6.20
N ASN A 41 12.04 2.51 7.48
CA ASN A 41 13.12 2.05 8.36
C ASN A 41 13.09 0.53 8.56
N TYR A 42 11.89 -0.06 8.66
CA TYR A 42 11.70 -1.50 8.84
C TYR A 42 12.12 -2.32 7.61
N ILE A 43 11.73 -1.86 6.42
CA ILE A 43 11.93 -2.58 5.14
C ILE A 43 13.34 -2.30 4.60
N VAL A 44 13.72 -1.03 4.50
CA VAL A 44 14.96 -0.61 3.81
C VAL A 44 16.16 -0.67 4.74
N ARG A 45 16.00 -0.29 6.01
CA ARG A 45 17.12 -0.23 6.98
C ARG A 45 17.19 -1.44 7.91
N GLY A 46 16.23 -2.36 7.80
CA GLY A 46 16.16 -3.55 8.64
C GLY A 46 15.90 -3.29 10.13
N GLN A 47 15.48 -2.08 10.52
CA GLN A 47 15.21 -1.72 11.91
C GLN A 47 13.86 -2.30 12.33
N LYS A 48 13.85 -3.48 12.97
CA LYS A 48 12.59 -4.22 13.25
C LYS A 48 11.79 -3.69 14.43
N ASP A 49 12.40 -2.86 15.27
CA ASP A 49 11.85 -2.28 16.49
C ASP A 49 11.09 -0.95 16.28
N VAL A 50 11.15 -0.38 15.07
CA VAL A 50 10.52 0.90 14.73
C VAL A 50 9.04 0.80 14.36
N VAL A 51 8.47 -0.41 14.36
CA VAL A 51 7.03 -0.66 14.15
C VAL A 51 6.36 -1.04 15.47
N ASN A 52 5.08 -0.71 15.63
CA ASN A 52 4.36 -0.91 16.87
C ASN A 52 4.07 -2.42 17.11
N PRO A 53 4.69 -3.06 18.12
CA PRO A 53 4.52 -4.49 18.39
C PRO A 53 3.13 -4.82 18.96
N ALA A 54 2.38 -3.82 19.45
CA ALA A 54 1.00 -4.01 19.91
C ALA A 54 0.00 -4.24 18.76
N GLN A 55 0.48 -4.23 17.50
CA GLN A 55 -0.32 -4.38 16.28
C GLN A 55 -1.50 -3.40 16.21
N ARG A 56 -1.22 -2.15 16.55
CA ARG A 56 -2.16 -1.03 16.54
C ARG A 56 -1.48 0.22 16.02
N GLY A 57 -2.28 1.09 15.40
CA GLY A 57 -1.89 2.44 15.08
C GLY A 57 -2.74 3.04 13.98
N THR A 58 -2.50 4.31 13.69
CA THR A 58 -3.20 5.06 12.63
C THR A 58 -2.76 4.66 11.22
N LYS A 59 -1.67 3.90 11.08
CA LYS A 59 -1.23 3.30 9.82
C LYS A 59 -1.01 1.80 9.98
N ALA A 60 -1.42 1.04 8.95
CA ALA A 60 -1.21 -0.39 8.83
C ALA A 60 -0.68 -0.74 7.44
N ALA A 61 0.27 -1.68 7.37
CA ALA A 61 0.88 -2.13 6.12
C ALA A 61 1.06 -3.66 6.13
N PRO A 62 0.27 -4.40 5.34
CA PRO A 62 0.54 -5.79 5.03
C PRO A 62 1.85 -5.87 4.24
N HIS A 63 2.81 -6.62 4.77
CA HIS A 63 4.16 -6.73 4.24
C HIS A 63 4.30 -8.04 3.44
N TYR A 64 4.38 -7.91 2.12
CA TYR A 64 4.58 -9.03 1.20
C TYR A 64 6.04 -9.08 0.75
N SER A 65 6.68 -10.23 0.92
CA SER A 65 7.97 -10.55 0.31
C SER A 65 7.73 -11.62 -0.75
N LEU A 66 7.84 -11.22 -2.02
CA LEU A 66 7.57 -12.09 -3.17
C LEU A 66 8.83 -12.24 -4.01
N GLU A 67 9.14 -13.46 -4.42
CA GLU A 67 10.14 -13.75 -5.44
C GLU A 67 9.39 -13.98 -6.76
N ILE A 68 9.73 -13.20 -7.79
CA ILE A 68 9.05 -13.23 -9.09
C ILE A 68 10.12 -13.50 -10.14
N GLY A 69 10.02 -14.64 -10.84
CA GLY A 69 10.95 -15.03 -11.89
C GLY A 69 10.85 -14.19 -13.15
N GLY A 70 11.81 -14.37 -14.06
CA GLY A 70 11.79 -13.71 -15.37
C GLY A 70 10.58 -14.13 -16.19
N GLY A 71 9.75 -13.16 -16.60
CA GLY A 71 8.51 -13.40 -17.34
C GLY A 71 7.32 -13.83 -16.47
N GLU A 72 7.52 -14.00 -15.16
CA GLU A 72 6.43 -14.26 -14.23
C GLU A 72 5.71 -12.98 -13.83
N SER A 73 4.46 -13.13 -13.41
CA SER A 73 3.68 -12.04 -12.83
C SER A 73 2.88 -12.57 -11.64
N THR A 74 2.65 -11.70 -10.67
CA THR A 74 1.83 -12.00 -9.51
C THR A 74 0.84 -10.86 -9.27
N ARG A 75 -0.26 -11.17 -8.59
CA ARG A 75 -1.31 -10.20 -8.30
C ARG A 75 -1.65 -10.24 -6.82
N ILE A 76 -1.60 -9.08 -6.19
CA ILE A 76 -2.06 -8.88 -4.81
C ILE A 76 -3.36 -8.09 -4.88
N ARG A 77 -4.41 -8.60 -4.22
CA ARG A 77 -5.69 -7.90 -4.08
C ARG A 77 -5.89 -7.44 -2.66
N LEU A 78 -6.25 -6.17 -2.51
CA LEU A 78 -6.43 -5.49 -1.23
C LEU A 78 -7.80 -4.80 -1.21
N ARG A 79 -8.54 -4.92 -0.11
CA ARG A 79 -9.83 -4.25 0.06
C ARG A 79 -9.98 -3.68 1.48
N LEU A 80 -10.07 -2.37 1.58
CA LEU A 80 -10.43 -1.66 2.81
C LEU A 80 -11.90 -1.23 2.73
N THR A 81 -12.69 -1.60 3.73
CA THR A 81 -14.12 -1.28 3.81
C THR A 81 -14.56 -1.15 5.26
N ASP A 82 -15.61 -0.40 5.55
CA ASP A 82 -16.25 -0.31 6.86
C ASP A 82 -17.20 -1.49 7.13
N ALA A 83 -17.57 -2.28 6.11
CA ALA A 83 -18.46 -3.43 6.22
C ALA A 83 -17.72 -4.77 6.29
N LYS A 84 -18.31 -5.75 7.00
CA LYS A 84 -17.82 -7.14 6.98
C LYS A 84 -18.40 -7.86 5.78
N LEU A 85 -17.53 -8.41 4.95
CA LEU A 85 -17.88 -9.14 3.72
C LEU A 85 -17.61 -10.63 3.86
N ALA A 86 -18.52 -11.44 3.34
CA ALA A 86 -18.35 -12.90 3.21
C ALA A 86 -17.41 -13.26 2.05
N GLU A 87 -17.51 -12.52 0.94
CA GLU A 87 -16.70 -12.69 -0.26
C GLU A 87 -16.03 -11.35 -0.63
N PRO A 88 -14.84 -11.03 -0.07
CA PRO A 88 -14.21 -9.72 -0.24
C PRO A 88 -13.69 -9.45 -1.66
N PHE A 89 -13.37 -10.50 -2.41
CA PHE A 89 -12.70 -10.45 -3.73
C PHE A 89 -13.51 -11.15 -4.84
N GLY A 90 -14.85 -11.10 -4.74
CA GLY A 90 -15.76 -11.63 -5.75
C GLY A 90 -16.01 -10.64 -6.90
N ALA A 91 -17.00 -10.94 -7.75
CA ALA A 91 -17.29 -10.16 -8.96
C ALA A 91 -17.54 -8.66 -8.73
N GLU A 92 -18.10 -8.27 -7.57
CA GLU A 92 -18.31 -6.86 -7.23
C GLU A 92 -16.99 -6.12 -6.99
N PHE A 93 -15.98 -6.79 -6.42
CA PHE A 93 -14.65 -6.20 -6.25
C PHE A 93 -14.02 -5.91 -7.62
N ASP A 94 -14.06 -6.88 -8.54
CA ASP A 94 -13.51 -6.72 -9.88
C ASP A 94 -14.25 -5.63 -10.66
N ALA A 95 -15.58 -5.59 -10.58
CA ALA A 95 -16.40 -4.55 -11.22
C ALA A 95 -16.08 -3.14 -10.69
N VAL A 96 -15.89 -2.98 -9.38
CA VAL A 96 -15.50 -1.68 -8.80
C VAL A 96 -14.09 -1.28 -9.24
N PHE A 97 -13.15 -2.22 -9.28
CA PHE A 97 -11.78 -1.95 -9.74
C PHE A 97 -11.76 -1.50 -11.20
N ASP A 98 -12.47 -2.21 -12.08
CA ASP A 98 -12.56 -1.89 -13.50
C ASP A 98 -13.25 -0.52 -13.73
N ALA A 99 -14.30 -0.22 -12.97
CA ALA A 99 -14.97 1.08 -13.04
C ALA A 99 -14.03 2.24 -12.65
N ARG A 100 -13.30 2.10 -11.52
CA ARG A 100 -12.33 3.12 -11.08
C ARG A 100 -11.18 3.29 -12.07
N LYS A 101 -10.73 2.20 -12.69
CA LYS A 101 -9.72 2.25 -13.77
C LYS A 101 -10.24 3.04 -14.96
N SER A 102 -11.46 2.74 -15.44
CA SER A 102 -12.07 3.45 -16.56
C SER A 102 -12.24 4.95 -16.29
N GLU A 103 -12.64 5.33 -15.08
CA GLU A 103 -12.77 6.74 -14.68
C GLU A 103 -11.41 7.47 -14.70
N VAL A 104 -10.35 6.79 -14.28
CA VAL A 104 -8.98 7.33 -14.31
C VAL A 104 -8.49 7.49 -15.75
N ASP A 105 -8.74 6.49 -16.61
CA ASP A 105 -8.39 6.53 -18.02
C ASP A 105 -9.12 7.69 -18.73
N GLU A 106 -10.42 7.86 -18.48
CA GLU A 106 -11.21 8.97 -19.02
C GLU A 106 -10.71 10.33 -18.53
N PHE A 107 -10.50 10.49 -17.23
CA PHE A 107 -9.99 11.74 -16.66
C PHE A 107 -8.68 12.15 -17.31
N TYR A 108 -7.72 11.22 -17.40
CA TYR A 108 -6.41 11.54 -17.94
C TYR A 108 -6.39 11.74 -19.45
N ALA A 109 -7.32 11.14 -20.21
CA ALA A 109 -7.50 11.48 -21.62
C ALA A 109 -7.84 12.97 -21.84
N THR A 110 -8.41 13.64 -20.84
CA THR A 110 -8.74 15.08 -20.93
C THR A 110 -7.60 16.02 -20.51
N VAL A 111 -6.69 15.55 -19.65
CA VAL A 111 -5.64 16.39 -19.04
C VAL A 111 -4.27 16.16 -19.69
N ILE A 112 -4.07 15.01 -20.34
CA ILE A 112 -2.83 14.68 -21.03
C ILE A 112 -2.84 15.25 -22.45
N PRO A 113 -1.80 16.01 -22.84
CA PRO A 113 -1.61 16.39 -24.24
C PRO A 113 -1.44 15.14 -25.10
N ALA A 114 -2.17 15.06 -26.21
CA ALA A 114 -2.07 13.96 -27.19
C ALA A 114 -0.68 13.81 -27.86
N THR A 115 0.29 14.62 -27.48
CA THR A 115 1.66 14.65 -28.00
C THR A 115 2.64 13.79 -27.20
N LEU A 116 2.21 13.15 -26.11
CA LEU A 116 3.05 12.19 -25.39
C LEU A 116 3.22 10.92 -26.21
N THR A 117 4.46 10.40 -26.23
CA THR A 117 4.81 9.12 -26.84
C THR A 117 4.29 7.95 -26.01
N ASP A 118 4.15 6.77 -26.61
CA ASP A 118 3.70 5.56 -25.91
C ASP A 118 4.60 5.23 -24.69
N ASP A 119 5.92 5.43 -24.82
CA ASP A 119 6.89 5.29 -23.73
C ASP A 119 6.68 6.28 -22.57
N GLU A 120 6.18 7.49 -22.86
CA GLU A 120 5.84 8.49 -21.85
C GLU A 120 4.50 8.19 -21.18
N ASN A 121 3.62 7.46 -21.87
CA ASN A 121 2.36 6.96 -21.32
C ASN A 121 2.55 5.71 -20.44
N ASP A 122 3.49 4.81 -20.78
CA ASP A 122 3.73 3.53 -20.10
C ASP A 122 4.52 3.64 -18.79
N ARG A 123 5.13 4.81 -18.50
CA ARG A 123 5.80 5.10 -17.22
C ARG A 123 4.82 5.43 -16.07
N ARG A 124 3.54 5.10 -16.24
CA ARG A 124 2.46 5.29 -15.27
C ARG A 124 2.38 4.15 -14.25
#